data_AF-V5WFM9-F1
#
_entry.id   AF-V5WFM9-F1
#
_cell.length_a   1.000
_cell.length_b   1.000
_cell.length_c   1.000
_cell.angle_alpha   90.00
_cell.angle_beta   90.00
_cell.angle_gamma   90.00
#
_symmetry.space_group_name_H-M   'P 1'
#
loop_
_entity.id
_entity.type
_entity.pdbx_description
1 polymer ?
#
loop_
_entity_poly.entity_id
_entity_poly.type
_entity_poly.pdbx_seq_one_letter_code
_entity_poly.pdbx_strand_id
1 'polypeptide(L)'
;MPVDPDSGGSWMGVHSNGFFLALINNYPGDQIIRDPGMRSRGLLIRDLLESGRPPLHPDIERQIRNHEYAPFFLVLLGQRLTRAWEWDGSMITTLDVPGDRPGIISSSGIEHGRITAQRKEQFQRFLGEAGGAGPQWDPKKFADFHRRTSSRRPDEAICMSRSDAHTVSISEICLDQNEALLHYYPDPPFTDPLSYGVAVQASSHPQN
;
A
#
# COMPACT_ATOMS: atom_id res chain seq x y z
N MET A 1 3.36 -13.73 0.22
CA MET A 1 3.79 -12.36 -0.18
C MET A 1 4.56 -12.48 -1.49
N PRO A 2 4.46 -11.52 -2.42
CA PRO A 2 5.43 -11.42 -3.51
C PRO A 2 6.84 -11.20 -2.92
N VAL A 3 7.88 -11.51 -3.69
CA VAL A 3 9.27 -11.31 -3.25
C VAL A 3 9.99 -10.47 -4.30
N ASP A 4 10.60 -9.38 -3.86
CA ASP A 4 11.52 -8.58 -4.65
C ASP A 4 12.81 -9.37 -4.87
N PRO A 5 13.15 -9.73 -6.12
CA PRO A 5 14.33 -10.54 -6.41
C PRO A 5 15.65 -9.84 -6.09
N ASP A 6 15.69 -8.50 -6.10
CA ASP A 6 16.92 -7.74 -5.88
C ASP A 6 17.23 -7.58 -4.40
N SER A 7 16.19 -7.45 -3.57
CA SER A 7 16.35 -7.16 -2.14
C SER A 7 15.91 -8.27 -1.19
N GLY A 8 15.26 -9.32 -1.70
CA GLY A 8 14.71 -10.44 -0.90
C GLY A 8 13.59 -10.02 0.06
N GLY A 9 13.09 -8.78 -0.05
CA GLY A 9 11.99 -8.23 0.72
C GLY A 9 10.65 -8.32 -0.04
N SER A 10 9.62 -7.66 0.49
CA SER A 10 8.36 -7.45 -0.23
C SER A 10 7.78 -6.07 0.04
N TRP A 11 7.08 -5.49 -0.93
CA TRP A 11 6.31 -4.26 -0.72
C TRP A 11 4.94 -4.52 -0.08
N MET A 12 4.51 -5.78 0.05
CA MET A 12 3.23 -6.13 0.66
C MET A 12 3.16 -7.58 1.15
N GLY A 13 2.26 -7.86 2.08
CA GLY A 13 2.02 -9.23 2.52
C GLY A 13 0.87 -9.37 3.49
N VAL A 14 0.30 -10.57 3.52
CA VAL A 14 -0.76 -10.96 4.46
C VAL A 14 -0.22 -11.99 5.44
N HIS A 15 -0.59 -11.85 6.71
CA HIS A 15 -0.34 -12.83 7.75
C HIS A 15 -1.57 -13.73 7.94
N SER A 16 -1.38 -15.00 8.30
CA SER A 16 -2.46 -15.97 8.58
C SER A 16 -3.41 -15.56 9.72
N ASN A 17 -3.04 -14.53 10.49
CA ASN A 17 -3.83 -13.96 11.58
C ASN A 17 -4.74 -12.81 11.10
N GLY A 18 -4.91 -12.63 9.79
CA GLY A 18 -5.94 -11.74 9.23
C GLY A 18 -5.56 -10.27 9.16
N PHE A 19 -4.26 -9.96 9.09
CA PHE A 19 -3.79 -8.60 8.83
C PHE A 19 -2.85 -8.56 7.63
N PHE A 20 -2.89 -7.43 6.94
CA PHE A 20 -2.15 -7.12 5.74
C PHE A 20 -1.29 -5.89 5.95
N LEU A 21 -0.09 -5.92 5.38
CA LEU A 21 0.81 -4.78 5.33
C LEU A 21 1.12 -4.44 3.87
N ALA A 22 1.15 -3.15 3.56
CA ALA A 22 1.67 -2.62 2.31
C ALA A 22 2.59 -1.43 2.58
N LEU A 23 3.59 -1.26 1.71
CA LEU A 23 4.54 -0.17 1.76
C LEU A 23 4.49 0.63 0.46
N ILE A 24 4.48 1.95 0.59
CA ILE A 24 4.57 2.90 -0.51
C ILE A 24 5.83 3.73 -0.31
N ASN A 25 6.66 3.85 -1.35
CA ASN A 25 7.85 4.69 -1.29
C ASN A 25 7.45 6.16 -1.06
N ASN A 26 8.14 6.86 -0.16
CA ASN A 26 7.95 8.29 0.03
C ASN A 26 9.16 9.06 -0.54
N TYR A 27 8.92 10.27 -1.06
CA TYR A 27 9.91 11.12 -1.71
C TYR A 27 9.73 12.59 -1.27
N PRO A 28 9.91 12.88 0.02
CA PRO A 28 9.77 14.25 0.51
C PRO A 28 10.79 15.18 -0.16
N GLY A 29 10.33 16.34 -0.61
CA GLY A 29 11.19 17.35 -1.24
C GLY A 29 11.78 16.97 -2.61
N ASP A 30 11.16 16.04 -3.34
CA ASP A 30 11.59 15.57 -4.67
C ASP A 30 12.99 14.93 -4.70
N GLN A 31 13.53 14.54 -3.54
CA GLN A 31 14.81 13.86 -3.45
C GLN A 31 14.62 12.35 -3.31
N ILE A 32 15.24 11.60 -4.20
CA ILE A 32 15.38 10.15 -4.04
C ILE A 32 16.51 9.92 -3.04
N ILE A 33 16.15 9.80 -1.76
CA ILE A 33 17.09 9.40 -0.72
C ILE A 33 17.31 7.89 -0.85
N ARG A 34 18.42 7.49 -1.45
CA ARG A 34 18.88 6.10 -1.54
C ARG A 34 20.39 6.05 -1.42
N ASP A 35 20.88 5.88 -0.20
CA ASP A 35 22.30 5.59 0.03
C ASP A 35 22.57 4.08 -0.04
N PRO A 36 23.73 3.64 -0.58
CA PRO A 36 24.07 2.22 -0.68
C PRO A 36 24.06 1.45 0.66
N GLY A 37 24.13 2.14 1.80
CA GLY A 37 24.06 1.55 3.13
C GLY A 37 22.65 1.33 3.68
N MET A 38 21.62 1.88 3.02
CA MET A 38 20.25 1.79 3.52
C MET A 38 19.67 0.39 3.35
N ARG A 39 18.98 -0.09 4.38
CA ARG A 39 18.27 -1.36 4.35
C ARG A 39 17.08 -1.27 3.39
N SER A 40 16.82 -2.36 2.66
CA SER A 40 15.61 -2.45 1.85
C SER A 40 14.36 -2.35 2.73
N ARG A 41 13.47 -1.41 2.37
CA ARG A 41 12.14 -1.26 2.95
C ARG A 41 11.30 -2.53 2.83
N GLY A 42 11.57 -3.38 1.83
CA GLY A 42 10.86 -4.64 1.70
C GLY A 42 11.15 -5.63 2.83
N LEU A 43 12.29 -5.50 3.51
CA LEU A 43 12.63 -6.32 4.66
C LEU A 43 11.83 -5.90 5.90
N LEU A 44 11.45 -4.63 6.00
CA LEU A 44 10.56 -4.14 7.07
C LEU A 44 9.23 -4.89 7.06
N ILE A 45 8.61 -5.08 5.89
CA ILE A 45 7.37 -5.84 5.76
C ILE A 45 7.54 -7.26 6.29
N ARG A 46 8.62 -7.92 5.90
CA ARG A 46 8.92 -9.29 6.35
C ARG A 46 9.06 -9.37 7.87
N ASP A 47 9.91 -8.52 8.44
CA ASP A 47 10.17 -8.52 9.89
C ASP A 47 8.90 -8.22 10.70
N LEU A 48 8.02 -7.34 10.21
CA LEU A 48 6.76 -7.03 10.89
C LEU A 48 5.74 -8.18 10.77
N LEU A 49 5.68 -8.87 9.63
CA LEU A 49 4.84 -10.06 9.46
C LEU A 49 5.30 -11.22 10.35
N GLU A 50 6.61 -11.45 10.45
CA GLU A 50 7.22 -12.51 11.30
C GLU A 50 6.89 -12.36 12.79
N SER A 51 6.51 -11.15 13.24
CA SER A 51 6.08 -10.92 14.62
C SER A 51 4.76 -11.62 14.99
N GLY A 52 3.99 -12.08 13.99
CA GLY A 52 2.73 -12.80 14.20
C GLY A 52 1.55 -11.94 14.66
N ARG A 53 1.73 -10.63 14.86
CA ARG A 53 0.69 -9.70 15.31
C ARG A 53 0.70 -8.41 14.51
N PRO A 54 -0.43 -7.67 14.43
CA PRO A 54 -0.44 -6.35 13.82
C PRO A 54 0.58 -5.42 14.49
N PRO A 55 1.40 -4.70 13.72
CA PRO A 55 2.41 -3.82 14.27
C PRO A 55 1.78 -2.60 14.95
N LEU A 56 2.48 -2.10 15.97
CA LEU A 56 2.17 -0.85 16.66
C LEU A 56 3.25 0.19 16.33
N HIS A 57 2.96 1.47 16.63
CA HIS A 57 3.92 2.56 16.44
C HIS A 57 5.34 2.26 16.99
N PRO A 58 5.49 1.72 18.22
CA PRO A 58 6.82 1.43 18.76
C PRO A 58 7.57 0.30 18.04
N ASP A 59 6.87 -0.58 17.33
CA ASP A 59 7.50 -1.62 16.51
C ASP A 59 8.21 -1.03 15.31
N ILE A 60 7.57 -0.05 14.66
CA ILE A 60 8.09 0.63 13.48
C ILE A 60 9.24 1.56 13.88
N GLU A 61 9.09 2.31 14.98
CA GLU A 61 10.18 3.13 15.51
C GLU A 61 11.43 2.29 15.84
N ARG A 62 11.25 1.11 16.45
CA ARG A 62 12.37 0.22 16.77
C ARG A 62 13.08 -0.23 15.49
N GLN A 63 12.33 -0.53 14.44
CA GLN A 63 12.90 -0.88 13.14
C GLN A 63 13.72 0.28 12.55
N ILE A 64 13.17 1.50 12.56
CA ILE A 64 13.84 2.70 12.05
C ILE A 64 15.08 3.08 12.89
N ARG A 65 15.07 2.83 14.21
CA ARG A 65 16.26 3.06 15.05
C ARG A 65 17.38 2.05 14.80
N ASN A 66 17.02 0.81 14.49
CA ASN A 66 17.99 -0.27 14.28
C ASN A 66 18.54 -0.32 12.85
N HIS A 67 17.84 0.29 11.90
CA HIS A 67 18.16 0.23 10.48
C HIS A 67 17.85 1.56 9.79
N GLU A 68 18.73 1.98 8.90
CA GLU A 68 18.47 3.14 8.05
C GLU A 68 17.57 2.74 6.88
N TYR A 69 16.40 3.37 6.80
CA TYR A 69 15.46 3.19 5.70
C TYR A 69 15.24 4.52 4.97
N ALA A 70 15.19 4.47 3.65
CA ALA A 70 14.63 5.56 2.84
C ALA A 70 13.17 5.86 3.27
N PRO A 71 12.65 7.09 3.07
CA PRO A 71 11.29 7.47 3.45
C PRO A 71 10.20 6.52 2.90
N PHE A 72 9.13 6.30 3.67
CA PHE A 72 8.03 5.42 3.26
C PHE A 72 6.70 5.74 3.95
N PHE A 73 5.62 5.28 3.33
CA PHE A 73 4.34 5.06 4.00
C PHE A 73 4.17 3.57 4.27
N LEU A 74 3.74 3.22 5.49
CA LEU A 74 3.35 1.87 5.86
C LEU A 74 1.86 1.85 6.12
N VAL A 75 1.14 0.93 5.49
CA VAL A 75 -0.30 0.74 5.66
C VAL A 75 -0.55 -0.62 6.27
N LEU A 76 -1.35 -0.64 7.34
CA LEU A 76 -1.88 -1.82 8.00
C LEU A 76 -3.38 -1.89 7.78
N LEU A 77 -3.83 -3.00 7.20
CA LEU A 77 -5.23 -3.35 7.07
C LEU A 77 -5.53 -4.64 7.84
N GLY A 78 -6.65 -4.68 8.52
CA GLY A 78 -7.26 -5.85 9.12
C GLY A 78 -8.78 -5.64 9.18
N GLN A 79 -9.53 -6.67 9.56
CA GLN A 79 -11.01 -6.65 9.48
C GLN A 79 -11.68 -5.44 10.14
N ARG A 80 -11.10 -4.92 11.23
CA ARG A 80 -11.61 -3.74 11.98
C ARG A 80 -10.51 -2.73 12.28
N LEU A 81 -9.42 -2.78 11.53
CA LEU A 81 -8.22 -2.02 11.81
C LEU A 81 -7.62 -1.48 10.52
N THR A 82 -7.63 -0.16 10.39
CA THR A 82 -6.89 0.55 9.36
C THR A 82 -5.95 1.51 10.08
N ARG A 83 -4.65 1.40 9.83
CA ARG A 83 -3.65 2.36 10.30
C ARG A 83 -2.66 2.63 9.21
N ALA A 84 -2.13 3.85 9.20
CA ALA A 84 -1.01 4.17 8.35
C ALA A 84 0.00 5.03 9.09
N TRP A 85 1.25 4.91 8.69
CA TRP A 85 2.37 5.69 9.20
C TRP A 85 3.15 6.28 8.06
N GLU A 86 3.71 7.46 8.27
CA GLU A 86 4.67 8.09 7.38
C GLU A 86 6.01 8.20 8.10
N TRP A 87 7.05 7.65 7.48
CA TRP A 87 8.44 7.94 7.77
C TRP A 87 8.97 8.89 6.70
N ASP A 88 9.32 10.13 7.08
CA ASP A 88 9.84 11.15 6.16
C ASP A 88 11.37 11.15 6.05
N GLY A 89 12.05 10.25 6.76
CA GLY A 89 13.51 10.21 6.88
C GLY A 89 14.05 10.84 8.17
N SER A 90 13.20 11.53 8.94
CA SER A 90 13.54 12.18 10.21
C SER A 90 12.59 11.80 11.33
N MET A 91 11.29 11.76 11.06
CA MET A 91 10.24 11.47 12.03
C MET A 91 9.24 10.47 11.47
N ILE A 92 8.76 9.59 12.35
CA ILE A 92 7.60 8.76 12.07
C ILE A 92 6.35 9.43 12.64
N THR A 93 5.31 9.52 11.82
CA THR A 93 4.01 10.07 12.20
C THR A 93 2.90 9.07 11.90
N THR A 94 1.82 9.13 12.66
CA THR A 94 0.60 8.35 12.36
C THR A 94 -0.30 9.18 11.46
N LEU A 95 -0.76 8.58 10.36
CA LEU A 95 -1.68 9.21 9.43
C LEU A 95 -3.12 8.93 9.83
N ASP A 96 -3.98 9.94 9.66
CA ASP A 96 -5.42 9.78 9.79
C ASP A 96 -5.96 9.10 8.52
N VAL A 97 -6.32 7.83 8.65
CA VAL A 97 -6.89 7.02 7.57
C VAL A 97 -8.29 6.56 7.98
N PRO A 98 -9.30 6.76 7.11
CA PRO A 98 -10.65 6.33 7.42
C PRO A 98 -10.74 4.81 7.55
N GLY A 99 -11.34 4.34 8.65
CA GLY A 99 -11.60 2.91 8.87
C GLY A 99 -12.91 2.41 8.25
N ASP A 100 -13.82 3.31 7.91
CA ASP A 100 -15.21 3.04 7.51
C ASP A 100 -15.56 3.52 6.10
N ARG A 101 -14.64 4.24 5.45
CA ARG A 101 -14.81 4.78 4.10
C ARG A 101 -13.51 4.67 3.29
N PRO A 102 -13.58 4.71 1.95
CA PRO A 102 -12.40 4.60 1.11
C PRO A 102 -11.44 5.78 1.32
N GLY A 103 -10.15 5.48 1.32
CA GLY A 103 -9.06 6.47 1.37
C GLY A 103 -8.04 6.21 0.27
N ILE A 104 -7.17 7.19 0.03
CA ILE A 104 -6.04 7.07 -0.89
C ILE A 104 -4.76 7.55 -0.20
N ILE A 105 -3.71 6.76 -0.30
CA ILE A 105 -2.33 7.18 -0.04
C ILE A 105 -1.61 7.09 -1.38
N SER A 106 -0.95 8.19 -1.76
CA SER A 106 -0.23 8.31 -3.02
C SER A 106 1.11 8.94 -2.76
N SER A 107 2.08 8.60 -3.60
CA SER A 107 3.40 9.21 -3.64
C SER A 107 3.86 9.36 -5.09
N SER A 108 4.76 10.31 -5.32
CA SER A 108 5.43 10.48 -6.60
C SER A 108 6.90 10.82 -6.38
N GLY A 109 7.78 10.28 -7.22
CA GLY A 109 9.21 10.61 -7.22
C GLY A 109 9.55 11.85 -8.06
N ILE A 110 8.54 12.46 -8.69
CA ILE A 110 8.64 13.74 -9.41
C ILE A 110 7.48 14.63 -8.98
N GLU A 111 7.76 15.92 -8.77
CA GLU A 111 6.76 16.93 -8.38
C GLU A 111 5.81 16.39 -7.28
N HIS A 112 6.39 15.79 -6.24
CA HIS A 112 5.73 14.97 -5.24
C HIS A 112 4.45 15.61 -4.76
N GLY A 113 4.53 16.86 -4.28
CA GLY A 113 3.38 17.61 -3.76
C GLY A 113 2.26 17.84 -4.79
N ARG A 114 2.61 18.17 -6.03
CA ARG A 114 1.62 18.45 -7.08
C ARG A 114 0.91 17.19 -7.56
N ILE A 115 1.66 16.12 -7.84
CA ILE A 115 1.09 14.86 -8.36
C ILE A 115 0.28 14.14 -7.29
N THR A 116 0.75 14.13 -6.04
CA THR A 116 -0.01 13.55 -4.91
C THR A 116 -1.33 14.29 -4.69
N ALA A 117 -1.32 15.63 -4.71
CA ALA A 117 -2.53 16.44 -4.62
C ALA A 117 -3.50 16.18 -5.79
N GLN A 118 -2.97 16.11 -7.02
CA GLN A 118 -3.76 15.79 -8.22
C GLN A 118 -4.43 14.41 -8.12
N ARG A 119 -3.70 13.36 -7.72
CA ARG A 119 -4.26 12.01 -7.57
C ARG A 119 -5.30 11.95 -6.46
N LYS A 120 -5.08 12.66 -5.35
CA LYS A 120 -6.08 12.82 -4.28
C LYS A 120 -7.35 13.48 -4.80
N GLU A 121 -7.24 14.55 -5.58
CA GLU A 121 -8.40 15.21 -6.20
C GLU A 121 -9.15 14.28 -7.18
N GLN A 122 -8.42 13.57 -8.04
CA GLN A 122 -9.01 12.57 -8.94
C GLN A 122 -9.77 11.49 -8.17
N PHE A 123 -9.22 11.02 -7.05
CA PHE A 123 -9.88 10.05 -6.19
C PHE A 123 -11.15 10.62 -5.53
N GLN A 124 -11.11 11.87 -5.05
CA GLN A 124 -12.32 12.51 -4.49
C GLN A 124 -13.44 12.66 -5.55
N ARG A 125 -13.09 13.04 -6.78
CA ARG A 125 -14.06 13.09 -7.90
C ARG A 125 -14.63 11.70 -8.20
N PHE A 126 -13.76 10.68 -8.26
CA PHE A 126 -14.16 9.30 -8.42
C PHE A 126 -15.16 8.85 -7.34
N LEU A 127 -14.93 9.16 -6.06
CA LEU A 127 -15.86 8.83 -4.98
C LEU A 127 -17.21 9.54 -5.13
N GLY A 128 -17.21 10.79 -5.59
CA GLY A 128 -18.44 11.53 -5.91
C GLY A 128 -19.24 10.88 -7.05
N GLU A 129 -18.58 10.50 -8.13
CA GLU A 129 -19.16 9.83 -9.30
C GLU A 129 -19.63 8.39 -8.97
N ALA A 130 -18.91 7.69 -8.09
CA ALA A 130 -19.18 6.29 -7.77
C ALA A 130 -20.45 6.08 -6.93
N GLY A 131 -21.06 7.17 -6.42
CA GLY A 131 -22.37 7.13 -5.76
C GLY A 131 -22.35 7.39 -4.24
N GLY A 132 -21.36 8.13 -3.73
CA GLY A 132 -21.38 8.82 -2.42
C GLY A 132 -21.99 8.07 -1.22
N ALA A 133 -21.14 7.56 -0.32
CA ALA A 133 -21.49 7.10 1.04
C ALA A 133 -22.56 5.99 1.16
N GLY A 134 -22.85 5.25 0.08
CA GLY A 134 -23.62 4.00 0.17
C GLY A 134 -22.80 2.89 0.87
N PRO A 135 -23.45 1.92 1.55
CA PRO A 135 -22.77 0.92 2.39
C PRO A 135 -21.98 -0.14 1.61
N GLN A 136 -21.99 -0.13 0.28
CA GLN A 136 -21.33 -1.14 -0.53
C GLN A 136 -20.62 -0.51 -1.73
N TRP A 137 -19.30 -0.45 -1.64
CA TRP A 137 -18.42 0.00 -2.71
C TRP A 137 -18.23 -1.12 -3.74
N ASP A 138 -18.33 -0.80 -5.02
CA ASP A 138 -18.12 -1.76 -6.11
C ASP A 138 -16.62 -1.94 -6.37
N PRO A 139 -16.02 -3.12 -6.08
CA PRO A 139 -14.59 -3.37 -6.30
C PRO A 139 -14.18 -3.13 -7.76
N LYS A 140 -15.06 -3.37 -8.72
CA LYS A 140 -14.78 -3.16 -10.14
C LYS A 140 -14.53 -1.68 -10.45
N LYS A 141 -15.29 -0.76 -9.83
CA LYS A 141 -15.07 0.68 -10.00
C LYS A 141 -13.70 1.11 -9.47
N PHE A 142 -13.23 0.51 -8.37
CA PHE A 142 -11.89 0.76 -7.83
C PHE A 142 -10.81 0.16 -8.73
N ALA A 143 -11.01 -1.04 -9.26
CA ALA A 143 -10.12 -1.64 -10.25
C ALA A 143 -9.98 -0.74 -11.48
N ASP A 144 -11.10 -0.26 -12.03
CA ASP A 144 -11.14 0.66 -13.17
C ASP A 144 -10.44 1.99 -12.86
N PHE A 145 -10.59 2.52 -11.63
CA PHE A 145 -9.88 3.72 -11.19
C PHE A 145 -8.35 3.53 -11.24
N HIS A 146 -7.84 2.40 -10.75
CA HIS A 146 -6.39 2.12 -10.75
C HIS A 146 -5.82 1.90 -12.17
N ARG A 147 -6.66 1.51 -13.13
CA ARG A 147 -6.28 1.32 -14.54
C ARG A 147 -6.34 2.60 -15.38
N ARG A 148 -6.76 3.74 -14.81
CA ARG A 148 -6.89 5.01 -15.55
C ARG A 148 -5.53 5.49 -16.07
N THR A 149 -5.41 5.56 -17.39
CA THR A 149 -4.26 6.12 -18.11
C THR A 149 -4.56 7.53 -18.65
N SER A 150 -3.54 8.20 -19.18
CA SER A 150 -3.69 9.50 -19.85
C SER A 150 -2.76 9.58 -21.05
N SER A 151 -3.29 9.88 -22.23
CA SER A 151 -2.46 10.11 -23.44
C SER A 151 -1.74 11.46 -23.41
N ARG A 152 -2.29 12.45 -22.70
CA ARG A 152 -1.73 13.80 -22.62
C ARG A 152 -0.69 13.95 -21.52
N ARG A 153 -0.88 13.27 -20.39
CA ARG A 153 -0.02 13.29 -19.19
C ARG A 153 0.16 11.87 -18.64
N PRO A 154 0.82 10.96 -19.39
CA PRO A 154 0.99 9.57 -18.98
C PRO A 154 1.84 9.45 -17.70
N ASP A 155 2.71 10.40 -17.44
CA ASP A 155 3.56 10.52 -16.25
C ASP A 155 2.77 10.82 -14.96
N GLU A 156 1.61 11.45 -15.07
CA GLU A 156 0.76 11.85 -13.94
C GLU A 156 -0.43 10.93 -13.69
N ALA A 157 -0.71 10.01 -14.63
CA ALA A 157 -1.85 9.12 -14.54
C ALA A 157 -1.81 8.24 -13.29
N ILE A 158 -2.94 7.61 -12.95
CA ILE A 158 -3.00 6.60 -11.88
C ILE A 158 -2.21 5.37 -12.32
N CYS A 159 -2.54 4.84 -13.50
CA CYS A 159 -1.69 3.93 -14.23
C CYS A 159 -0.68 4.76 -15.03
N MET A 160 0.48 5.03 -14.43
CA MET A 160 1.47 5.95 -14.97
C MET A 160 2.44 5.25 -15.95
N SER A 161 2.95 6.03 -16.89
CA SER A 161 4.01 5.63 -17.83
C SER A 161 4.91 6.81 -18.15
N ARG A 162 6.22 6.59 -17.99
CA ARG A 162 7.31 7.53 -18.28
C ARG A 162 8.40 6.80 -19.04
N SER A 163 9.40 7.52 -19.53
CA SER A 163 10.54 6.91 -20.23
C SER A 163 11.41 6.04 -19.33
N ASP A 164 11.43 6.31 -18.04
CA ASP A 164 12.31 5.66 -17.04
C ASP A 164 11.55 4.75 -16.05
N ALA A 165 10.22 4.86 -15.96
CA ALA A 165 9.39 4.06 -15.06
C ALA A 165 7.94 3.98 -15.53
N HIS A 166 7.24 2.92 -15.13
CA HIS A 166 5.81 2.74 -15.40
C HIS A 166 5.16 1.95 -14.24
N THR A 167 3.82 1.90 -14.20
CA THR A 167 3.10 0.99 -13.31
C THR A 167 3.37 -0.45 -13.74
N VAL A 168 4.05 -1.23 -12.90
CA VAL A 168 4.44 -2.62 -13.19
C VAL A 168 3.40 -3.66 -12.79
N SER A 169 2.52 -3.31 -11.84
CA SER A 169 1.47 -4.23 -11.39
C SER A 169 0.32 -3.49 -10.72
N ILE A 170 -0.83 -4.15 -10.68
CA ILE A 170 -1.95 -3.82 -9.80
C ILE A 170 -2.13 -4.99 -8.84
N SER A 171 -2.35 -4.70 -7.56
CA SER A 171 -2.64 -5.70 -6.53
C SER A 171 -3.92 -5.33 -5.80
N GLU A 172 -4.87 -6.24 -5.76
CA GLU A 172 -6.16 -6.08 -5.09
C GLU A 172 -6.23 -7.10 -3.96
N ILE A 173 -6.50 -6.65 -2.73
CA ILE A 173 -6.64 -7.54 -1.58
C ILE A 173 -8.04 -7.43 -0.98
N CYS A 174 -8.68 -8.57 -0.80
CA CYS A 174 -9.92 -8.73 -0.05
C CYS A 174 -9.60 -9.47 1.25
N LEU A 175 -9.95 -8.87 2.38
CA LEU A 175 -9.83 -9.48 3.70
C LEU A 175 -11.23 -9.66 4.29
N ASP A 176 -11.58 -10.88 4.65
CA ASP A 176 -12.78 -11.16 5.42
C ASP A 176 -12.46 -11.92 6.73
N GLN A 177 -13.49 -12.49 7.36
CA GLN A 177 -13.35 -13.20 8.64
C GLN A 177 -12.57 -14.52 8.55
N ASN A 178 -12.57 -15.15 7.38
CA ASN A 178 -12.15 -16.53 7.15
C ASN A 178 -11.02 -16.64 6.11
N GLU A 179 -10.90 -15.66 5.22
CA GLU A 179 -9.93 -15.69 4.14
C GLU A 179 -9.35 -14.32 3.79
N ALA A 180 -8.15 -14.38 3.25
CA ALA A 180 -7.50 -13.29 2.56
C ALA A 180 -7.23 -13.71 1.13
N LEU A 181 -7.77 -12.95 0.18
CA LEU A 181 -7.59 -13.19 -1.25
C LEU A 181 -6.82 -12.02 -1.86
N LEU A 182 -5.72 -12.34 -2.52
CA LEU A 182 -4.90 -11.41 -3.28
C LEU A 182 -5.04 -11.71 -4.78
N HIS A 183 -5.54 -10.74 -5.54
CA HIS A 183 -5.45 -10.72 -6.99
C HIS A 183 -4.28 -9.86 -7.43
N TYR A 184 -3.34 -10.46 -8.16
CA TYR A 184 -2.14 -9.82 -8.67
C TYR A 184 -2.18 -9.76 -10.19
N TYR A 185 -2.15 -8.56 -10.75
CA TYR A 185 -2.12 -8.31 -12.18
C TYR A 185 -0.71 -7.84 -12.57
N PRO A 186 0.15 -8.74 -13.10
CA PRO A 186 1.44 -8.33 -13.63
C PRO A 186 1.25 -7.61 -14.97
N ASP A 187 2.03 -6.56 -15.19
CA ASP A 187 2.19 -5.86 -16.45
C ASP A 187 0.90 -5.26 -17.08
N PRO A 188 0.96 -4.05 -17.66
CA PRO A 188 -0.16 -3.54 -18.43
C PRO A 188 -0.44 -4.46 -19.65
N PRO A 189 -1.71 -4.71 -20.04
CA PRO A 189 -2.92 -3.96 -19.68
C PRO A 189 -3.69 -4.44 -18.44
N PHE A 190 -3.09 -5.25 -17.55
CA PHE A 190 -3.69 -5.74 -16.30
C PHE A 190 -5.02 -6.48 -16.49
N THR A 191 -5.14 -7.36 -17.49
CA THR A 191 -6.41 -8.05 -17.80
C THR A 191 -6.67 -9.24 -16.90
N ASP A 192 -5.68 -10.12 -16.74
CA ASP A 192 -5.85 -11.43 -16.13
C ASP A 192 -5.06 -11.54 -14.81
N PRO A 193 -5.73 -11.69 -13.65
CA PRO A 193 -5.04 -11.78 -12.38
C PRO A 193 -4.54 -13.19 -12.08
N LEU A 194 -3.37 -13.27 -11.45
CA LEU A 194 -2.97 -14.41 -10.63
C LEU A 194 -3.63 -14.27 -9.24
N SER A 195 -4.29 -15.31 -8.78
CA SER A 195 -5.02 -15.29 -7.50
C SER A 195 -4.30 -16.15 -6.45
N TYR A 196 -4.10 -15.58 -5.28
CA TYR A 196 -3.44 -16.24 -4.15
C TYR A 196 -4.33 -16.12 -2.91
N GLY A 197 -4.67 -17.26 -2.30
CA GLY A 197 -5.52 -17.31 -1.11
C GLY A 197 -4.75 -17.80 0.11
N VAL A 198 -5.08 -17.24 1.27
CA VAL A 198 -4.69 -17.75 2.59
C VAL A 198 -5.94 -17.80 3.47
N ALA A 199 -6.16 -18.95 4.13
CA ALA A 199 -7.17 -19.04 5.17
C ALA A 199 -6.72 -18.23 6.38
N VAL A 200 -7.58 -17.32 6.83
CA VAL A 200 -7.39 -16.57 8.06
C VAL A 200 -7.93 -17.41 9.19
N GLN A 201 -7.12 -17.63 10.23
CA GLN A 201 -7.66 -18.23 11.44
C GLN A 201 -8.61 -17.23 12.09
N ALA A 202 -9.89 -17.60 12.19
CA ALA A 202 -10.81 -16.90 13.07
C ALA A 202 -10.20 -16.96 14.46
N SER A 203 -9.82 -15.80 15.00
CA SER A 203 -9.28 -15.69 16.35
C SER A 203 -10.33 -16.20 17.34
N SER A 204 -10.31 -17.49 17.66
CA SER A 204 -10.93 -18.00 18.86
C SER A 204 -10.14 -17.38 20.01
N HIS A 205 -10.69 -16.34 20.63
CA HIS A 205 -10.41 -16.11 22.04
C HIS A 205 -11.22 -17.14 22.82
N PRO A 206 -10.63 -18.22 23.36
CA PRO A 206 -11.15 -18.77 24.59
C PRO A 206 -10.88 -17.73 25.69
N GLN A 207 -11.90 -17.54 26.52
CA GLN A 207 -11.88 -16.72 27.73
C GLN A 207 -10.63 -16.98 28.59
N ASN A 208 -10.08 -15.90 29.15
CA ASN A 208 -9.88 -15.74 30.60
C ASN A 208 -9.52 -14.29 30.93
#